data_AF-A0A969KKX3-F1
#
_entry.id   AF-A0A969KKX3-F1
#
_cell.length_a   1.000
_cell.length_b   1.000
_cell.length_c   1.000
_cell.angle_alpha   90.00
_cell.angle_beta   90.00
_cell.angle_gamma   90.00
#
_symmetry.space_group_name_H-M   'P 1'
#
loop_
_entity.id
_entity.type
_entity.pdbx_description
1 polymer ?
#
loop_
_entity_poly.entity_id
_entity_poly.type
_entity_poly.pdbx_seq_one_letter_code
_entity_poly.pdbx_strand_id
1 'polypeptide(L)'
;MEHSGFIRKYRPFSKKKRDSLYQLIDAYTLFYLRFIQNSDAYDKNNWINAMDTPSYRKWSGYAFEQVCLYHISQIKKALGVSGVITNTFAWKSKDNKGQKSKAAQIDLVIDRRDGVINLCEIKFSAAPFTITKSYAEQLQNKISVFKMETETKKAIHLTMLTTHGTKENDWAMQLVQNDLNMGILFE
;
A
#
# COMPACT_ATOMS: atom_id res chain seq x y z
N MET A 1 18.72 -15.22 2.37
CA MET A 1 17.31 -14.95 2.75
C MET A 1 16.78 -13.66 2.12
N GLU A 2 17.34 -12.47 2.37
CA GLU A 2 16.93 -11.24 1.64
C GLU A 2 17.22 -11.34 0.13
N HIS A 3 18.44 -11.73 -0.23
CA HIS A 3 18.87 -11.97 -1.61
C HIS A 3 18.14 -13.16 -2.28
N SER A 4 17.49 -13.99 -1.46
CA SER A 4 16.74 -15.16 -1.88
C SER A 4 15.24 -14.83 -2.06
N GLY A 5 14.82 -13.58 -1.83
CA GLY A 5 13.43 -13.15 -1.99
C GLY A 5 12.47 -13.58 -0.87
N PHE A 6 12.94 -14.29 0.16
CA PHE A 6 12.06 -14.80 1.23
C PHE A 6 11.69 -13.76 2.27
N ILE A 7 12.60 -12.86 2.60
CA ILE A 7 12.39 -11.85 3.64
C ILE A 7 12.72 -10.46 3.13
N ARG A 8 11.90 -9.47 3.50
CA ARG A 8 12.14 -8.06 3.23
C ARG A 8 12.43 -7.33 4.53
N LYS A 9 13.44 -6.47 4.49
CA LYS A 9 13.69 -5.49 5.52
C LYS A 9 12.81 -4.27 5.28
N TYR A 10 11.94 -3.99 6.24
CA TYR A 10 11.05 -2.85 6.18
C TYR A 10 11.40 -1.86 7.30
N ARG A 11 11.48 -0.56 6.96
CA ARG A 11 11.84 0.52 7.89
C ARG A 11 10.59 1.32 8.26
N PRO A 12 10.09 1.22 9.51
CA PRO A 12 9.03 2.11 9.95
C PRO A 12 9.52 3.56 9.96
N PHE A 13 8.65 4.49 9.55
CA PHE A 13 8.91 5.93 9.64
C PHE A 13 9.30 6.32 11.07
N SER A 14 10.27 7.22 11.19
CA SER A 14 10.81 7.78 12.44
C SER A 14 11.69 6.89 13.33
N LYS A 15 12.13 5.69 12.92
CA LYS A 15 13.08 4.88 13.72
C LYS A 15 14.51 4.87 13.15
N LYS A 16 15.52 5.09 14.01
CA LYS A 16 16.96 4.98 13.67
C LYS A 16 17.27 3.56 13.17
N LYS A 17 18.35 3.39 12.38
CA LYS A 17 18.85 2.16 11.71
C LYS A 17 18.78 0.83 12.49
N ARG A 18 18.57 0.85 13.81
CA ARG A 18 18.60 -0.30 14.73
C ARG A 18 17.29 -1.10 14.87
N ASP A 19 16.15 -0.56 14.43
CA ASP A 19 14.82 -1.21 14.57
C ASP A 19 14.22 -1.68 13.23
N SER A 20 15.03 -2.32 12.39
CA SER A 20 14.53 -2.87 11.13
C SER A 20 13.72 -4.14 11.36
N LEU A 21 12.48 -4.16 10.89
CA LEU A 21 11.61 -5.33 10.93
C LEU A 21 11.86 -6.20 9.69
N TYR A 22 11.87 -7.51 9.88
CA TYR A 22 11.94 -8.49 8.79
C TYR A 22 10.55 -9.08 8.57
N GLN A 23 10.09 -9.05 7.34
CA GLN A 23 8.79 -9.56 6.92
C GLN A 23 9.00 -10.72 5.96
N LEU A 24 8.29 -11.84 6.16
CA LEU A 24 8.20 -12.90 5.16
C LEU A 24 7.40 -12.38 3.96
N ILE A 25 8.02 -12.42 2.79
CA ILE A 25 7.49 -11.85 1.54
C ILE A 25 7.36 -12.89 0.43
N ASP A 26 7.81 -14.14 0.63
CA ASP A 26 7.68 -15.17 -0.39
C ASP A 26 6.22 -15.50 -0.67
N ALA A 27 5.79 -15.21 -1.89
CA ALA A 27 4.40 -15.33 -2.32
C ALA A 27 3.89 -16.77 -2.23
N TYR A 28 4.73 -17.75 -2.57
CA TYR A 28 4.35 -19.16 -2.52
C TYR A 28 4.22 -19.65 -1.08
N THR A 29 5.16 -19.34 -0.19
CA THR A 29 5.09 -19.71 1.22
C THR A 29 3.85 -19.09 1.88
N LEU A 30 3.58 -17.81 1.62
CA LEU A 30 2.40 -17.13 2.15
C LEU A 30 1.09 -17.73 1.62
N PHE A 31 1.07 -18.13 0.35
CA PHE A 31 -0.05 -18.84 -0.26
C PHE A 31 -0.24 -20.22 0.36
N TYR A 32 0.85 -20.99 0.47
CA TYR A 32 0.85 -22.35 1.01
C TYR A 32 0.34 -22.39 2.44
N LEU A 33 0.91 -21.56 3.33
CA LEU A 33 0.51 -21.51 4.74
C LEU A 33 -0.97 -21.11 4.90
N ARG A 34 -1.50 -20.33 3.96
CA ARG A 34 -2.85 -19.78 4.07
C ARG A 34 -3.92 -20.65 3.42
N PHE A 35 -3.62 -21.30 2.31
CA PHE A 35 -4.60 -22.01 1.48
C PHE A 35 -4.29 -23.48 1.26
N ILE A 36 -3.04 -23.94 1.44
CA ILE A 36 -2.65 -25.34 1.16
C ILE A 36 -2.46 -26.16 2.46
N GLN A 37 -1.79 -25.60 3.47
CA GLN A 37 -1.35 -26.36 4.65
C GLN A 37 -2.48 -27.11 5.37
N ASN A 38 -3.68 -26.52 5.41
CA ASN A 38 -4.86 -27.08 6.08
C ASN A 38 -6.00 -27.38 5.09
N SER A 39 -5.73 -27.40 3.77
CA SER A 39 -6.74 -27.78 2.77
C SER A 39 -6.75 -29.29 2.56
N ASP A 40 -7.94 -29.86 2.36
CA ASP A 40 -8.06 -31.22 1.85
C ASP A 40 -7.61 -31.26 0.38
N ALA A 41 -6.56 -32.04 0.09
CA ALA A 41 -6.00 -32.20 -1.25
C ALA A 41 -6.96 -32.90 -2.23
N TYR A 42 -8.00 -33.57 -1.73
CA TYR A 42 -8.99 -34.27 -2.55
C TYR A 42 -10.20 -33.39 -2.93
N ASP A 43 -10.38 -32.23 -2.30
CA ASP A 43 -11.43 -31.29 -2.67
C ASP A 43 -11.00 -30.43 -3.87
N LYS A 44 -11.35 -30.91 -5.07
CA LYS A 44 -11.06 -30.23 -6.35
C LYS A 44 -11.68 -28.82 -6.45
N ASN A 45 -12.70 -28.51 -5.67
CA ASN A 45 -13.39 -27.22 -5.71
C ASN A 45 -12.92 -26.24 -4.63
N ASN A 46 -12.03 -26.68 -3.73
CA ASN A 46 -11.58 -25.89 -2.59
C ASN A 46 -11.00 -24.53 -3.01
N TRP A 47 -10.18 -24.51 -4.06
CA TRP A 47 -9.63 -23.25 -4.60
C TRP A 47 -10.72 -22.32 -5.15
N ILE A 48 -11.62 -22.84 -5.98
CA ILE A 48 -12.70 -22.04 -6.60
C ILE A 48 -13.57 -21.42 -5.51
N ASN A 49 -13.92 -22.21 -4.48
CA ASN A 49 -14.69 -21.75 -3.34
C ASN A 49 -13.91 -20.75 -2.47
N ALA A 50 -12.58 -20.89 -2.37
CA ALA A 50 -11.73 -19.98 -1.61
C ALA A 50 -11.66 -18.57 -2.22
N MET A 51 -11.77 -18.43 -3.54
CA MET A 51 -11.64 -17.13 -4.24
C MET A 51 -12.69 -16.09 -3.81
N ASP A 52 -13.90 -16.53 -3.44
CA ASP A 52 -14.95 -15.62 -2.98
C ASP A 52 -14.90 -15.30 -1.49
N THR A 53 -13.95 -15.89 -0.76
CA THR A 53 -13.86 -15.73 0.69
C THR A 53 -13.24 -14.39 1.11
N PRO A 54 -13.61 -13.87 2.31
CA PRO A 54 -12.89 -12.75 2.92
C PRO A 54 -11.39 -13.02 3.11
N SER A 55 -11.00 -14.29 3.28
CA SER A 55 -9.59 -14.67 3.42
C SER A 55 -8.80 -14.41 2.14
N TYR A 56 -9.36 -14.78 0.98
CA TYR A 56 -8.78 -14.48 -0.33
C TYR A 56 -8.72 -12.98 -0.61
N ARG A 57 -9.79 -12.23 -0.30
CA ARG A 57 -9.79 -10.76 -0.47
C ARG A 57 -8.70 -10.07 0.35
N LYS A 58 -8.48 -10.54 1.59
CA LYS A 58 -7.39 -10.04 2.44
C LYS A 58 -6.00 -10.41 1.90
N TRP A 59 -5.85 -11.65 1.44
CA TRP A 59 -4.58 -12.12 0.86
C TRP A 59 -4.22 -11.40 -0.43
N SER A 60 -5.17 -11.25 -1.36
CA SER A 60 -4.96 -10.57 -2.65
C SER A 60 -4.60 -9.10 -2.46
N GLY A 61 -5.24 -8.40 -1.52
CA GLY A 61 -4.84 -7.04 -1.12
C GLY A 61 -3.39 -6.97 -0.68
N TYR A 62 -3.01 -7.82 0.29
CA TYR A 62 -1.63 -7.87 0.80
C TYR A 62 -0.61 -8.30 -0.26
N ALA A 63 -0.95 -9.27 -1.12
CA ALA A 63 -0.09 -9.71 -2.21
C ALA A 63 0.16 -8.56 -3.19
N PHE A 64 -0.89 -7.79 -3.53
CA PHE A 64 -0.76 -6.63 -4.40
C PHE A 64 0.10 -5.51 -3.78
N GLU A 65 -0.04 -5.26 -2.47
CA GLU A 65 0.87 -4.37 -1.73
C GLU A 65 2.34 -4.77 -1.90
N GLN A 66 2.65 -6.07 -1.76
CA GLN A 66 4.01 -6.55 -1.97
C GLN A 66 4.48 -6.33 -3.39
N VAL A 67 3.66 -6.66 -4.40
CA VAL A 67 3.98 -6.44 -5.82
C VAL A 67 4.31 -4.97 -6.08
N CYS A 68 3.48 -4.04 -5.62
CA CYS A 68 3.76 -2.61 -5.75
C CYS A 68 5.10 -2.22 -5.10
N LEU A 69 5.38 -2.75 -3.91
CA LEU A 69 6.60 -2.44 -3.19
C LEU A 69 7.88 -3.01 -3.85
N TYR A 70 7.79 -4.14 -4.57
CA TYR A 70 8.90 -4.64 -5.40
C TYR A 70 9.16 -3.76 -6.62
N HIS A 71 8.12 -3.15 -7.18
CA HIS A 71 8.18 -2.31 -8.38
C HIS A 71 8.25 -0.81 -8.05
N ILE A 72 8.92 -0.46 -6.95
CA ILE A 72 9.05 0.93 -6.51
C ILE A 72 9.78 1.81 -7.54
N SER A 73 10.70 1.23 -8.31
CA SER A 73 11.37 1.89 -9.44
C SER A 73 10.39 2.32 -10.52
N GLN A 74 9.49 1.41 -10.91
CA GLN A 74 8.46 1.65 -11.91
C GLN A 74 7.45 2.68 -11.43
N ILE A 75 7.01 2.60 -10.17
CA ILE A 75 6.14 3.61 -9.56
C ILE A 75 6.81 5.00 -9.62
N LYS A 76 8.09 5.10 -9.26
CA LYS A 76 8.82 6.38 -9.36
C LYS A 76 8.96 6.88 -10.80
N LYS A 77 9.15 5.98 -11.77
CA LYS A 77 9.19 6.31 -13.20
C LYS A 77 7.83 6.86 -13.66
N ALA A 78 6.73 6.19 -13.32
CA ALA A 78 5.37 6.62 -13.67
C ALA A 78 4.96 7.95 -13.01
N LEU A 79 5.45 8.21 -11.79
CA LEU A 79 5.28 9.51 -11.12
C LEU A 79 6.16 10.63 -11.72
N GLY A 80 7.08 10.33 -12.64
CA GLY A 80 8.02 11.29 -13.22
C GLY A 80 9.13 11.72 -12.26
N VAL A 81 9.47 10.90 -11.25
CA VAL A 81 10.41 11.24 -10.17
C VAL A 81 11.66 10.37 -10.14
N SER A 82 11.97 9.66 -11.24
CA SER A 82 13.16 8.81 -11.33
C SER A 82 14.47 9.57 -11.10
N GLY A 83 14.54 10.84 -11.51
CA GLY A 83 15.70 11.72 -11.26
C GLY A 83 15.69 12.43 -9.90
N VAL A 84 14.64 12.28 -9.08
CA VAL A 84 14.51 12.96 -7.79
C VAL A 84 14.96 12.05 -6.67
N ILE A 85 15.80 12.58 -5.77
CA ILE A 85 16.20 11.88 -4.55
C ILE A 85 14.96 11.64 -3.69
N THR A 86 14.69 10.38 -3.38
CA THR A 86 13.47 9.94 -2.68
C THR A 86 13.78 8.94 -1.57
N ASN A 87 13.09 9.08 -0.44
CA ASN A 87 13.05 8.10 0.64
C ASN A 87 11.68 7.41 0.65
N THR A 88 11.67 6.08 0.79
CA THR A 88 10.44 5.29 0.77
C THR A 88 10.26 4.51 2.06
N PHE A 89 9.08 4.61 2.65
CA PHE A 89 8.70 3.93 3.89
C PHE A 89 7.17 3.83 3.93
N ALA A 90 6.59 2.86 4.62
CA ALA A 90 5.21 2.91 5.07
C ALA A 90 5.12 3.71 6.38
N TRP A 91 3.91 4.12 6.73
CA TRP A 91 3.69 4.95 7.90
C TRP A 91 2.46 4.49 8.67
N LYS A 92 2.54 4.56 9.99
CA LYS A 92 1.41 4.33 10.89
C LYS A 92 1.44 5.41 11.97
N SER A 93 0.26 5.96 12.23
CA SER A 93 0.00 6.90 13.31
C SER A 93 0.41 6.31 14.66
N LYS A 94 0.94 7.15 15.55
CA LYS A 94 1.27 6.75 16.91
C LYS A 94 -0.04 6.49 17.69
N ASP A 95 -0.09 5.40 18.46
CA ASP A 95 -1.20 5.11 19.37
C ASP A 95 -1.22 6.12 20.53
N ASN A 96 -1.74 7.32 20.28
CA ASN A 96 -1.90 8.35 21.31
C ASN A 96 -3.28 8.20 21.95
N LYS A 97 -3.35 7.41 23.02
CA LYS A 97 -4.51 7.37 23.94
C LYS A 97 -4.80 8.80 24.45
N GLY A 98 -5.69 9.54 23.77
CA GLY A 98 -6.06 10.90 24.14
C GLY A 98 -6.30 11.88 22.97
N GLN A 99 -5.86 11.58 21.75
CA GLN A 99 -6.23 12.40 20.59
C GLN A 99 -7.60 11.98 20.02
N LYS A 100 -8.41 12.96 19.60
CA LYS A 100 -9.73 12.74 18.98
C LYS A 100 -9.64 12.15 17.56
N SER A 101 -8.50 12.28 16.89
CA SER A 101 -8.29 11.78 15.53
C SER A 101 -8.12 10.26 15.50
N LYS A 102 -8.81 9.59 14.58
CA LYS A 102 -8.69 8.14 14.39
C LYS A 102 -7.29 7.79 13.88
N ALA A 103 -6.69 6.75 14.45
CA ALA A 103 -5.41 6.22 13.98
C ALA A 103 -5.44 5.94 12.47
N ALA A 104 -4.34 6.22 11.80
CA ALA A 104 -4.19 6.11 10.36
C ALA A 104 -2.97 5.27 9.99
N GLN A 105 -3.04 4.62 8.83
CA GLN A 105 -1.93 3.88 8.22
C GLN A 105 -1.86 4.24 6.74
N ILE A 106 -0.65 4.33 6.21
CA ILE A 106 -0.34 4.62 4.82
C ILE A 106 0.64 3.56 4.32
N ASP A 107 0.26 2.89 3.23
CA ASP A 107 0.96 1.69 2.74
C ASP A 107 2.35 2.02 2.19
N LEU A 108 2.46 3.15 1.48
CA LEU A 108 3.71 3.63 0.94
C LEU A 108 3.76 5.15 0.97
N VAL A 109 4.83 5.70 1.51
CA VAL A 109 5.17 7.12 1.48
C VAL A 109 6.43 7.26 0.64
N ILE A 110 6.40 8.19 -0.32
CA ILE A 110 7.56 8.58 -1.11
C ILE A 110 7.87 10.03 -0.76
N ASP A 111 8.82 10.22 0.15
CA ASP A 111 9.32 11.53 0.56
C ASP A 111 10.38 12.02 -0.44
N ARG A 112 10.07 13.10 -1.17
CA ARG A 112 10.90 13.61 -2.26
C ARG A 112 11.69 14.84 -1.81
N ARG A 113 12.90 14.99 -2.37
CA ARG A 113 13.78 16.14 -2.07
C ARG A 113 13.25 17.47 -2.62
N ASP A 114 12.39 17.43 -3.64
CA ASP A 114 11.78 18.60 -4.29
C ASP A 114 10.61 19.21 -3.50
N GLY A 115 10.39 18.79 -2.26
CA GLY A 115 9.39 19.40 -1.38
C GLY A 115 7.99 18.79 -1.52
N VAL A 116 7.85 17.63 -2.17
CA VAL A 116 6.60 16.88 -2.27
C VAL A 116 6.69 15.56 -1.50
N ILE A 117 5.59 15.12 -0.91
CA ILE A 117 5.42 13.78 -0.34
C ILE A 117 4.23 13.13 -1.04
N ASN A 118 4.47 12.00 -1.70
CA ASN A 118 3.39 11.16 -2.21
C ASN A 118 2.96 10.19 -1.11
N LEU A 119 1.70 10.29 -0.67
CA LEU A 119 1.05 9.30 0.19
C LEU A 119 0.32 8.32 -0.72
N CYS A 120 0.85 7.12 -0.85
CA CYS A 120 0.34 6.10 -1.74
C CYS A 120 -0.58 5.14 -0.97
N GLU A 121 -1.80 4.99 -1.45
CA GLU A 121 -2.78 4.02 -0.98
C GLU A 121 -2.87 2.87 -1.99
N ILE A 122 -2.63 1.64 -1.54
CA ILE A 122 -2.61 0.47 -2.44
C ILE A 122 -3.93 -0.28 -2.31
N LYS A 123 -4.59 -0.53 -3.45
CA LYS A 123 -5.89 -1.19 -3.46
C LYS A 123 -6.03 -2.23 -4.55
N PHE A 124 -6.17 -3.48 -4.13
CA PHE A 124 -6.61 -4.57 -5.00
C PHE A 124 -8.13 -4.53 -5.18
N SER A 125 -8.59 -4.59 -6.42
CA SER A 125 -9.99 -4.71 -6.82
C SER A 125 -10.09 -5.52 -8.11
N ALA A 126 -11.19 -6.21 -8.35
CA ALA A 126 -11.43 -6.92 -9.63
C ALA A 126 -11.92 -6.00 -10.76
N ALA A 127 -12.31 -4.77 -10.41
CA ALA A 127 -12.83 -3.74 -11.31
C ALA A 127 -12.28 -2.37 -10.89
N PRO A 128 -12.46 -1.30 -11.70
CA PRO A 128 -12.04 0.05 -11.30
C PRO A 128 -12.54 0.43 -9.91
N PHE A 129 -11.63 0.87 -9.05
CA PHE A 129 -11.93 1.11 -7.64
C PHE A 129 -12.73 2.39 -7.48
N THR A 130 -13.91 2.31 -6.85
CA THR A 130 -14.75 3.49 -6.60
C THR A 130 -14.48 4.06 -5.21
N ILE A 131 -14.05 5.31 -5.15
CA ILE A 131 -13.91 6.03 -3.88
C ILE A 131 -15.30 6.41 -3.38
N THR A 132 -15.78 5.73 -2.35
CA THR A 132 -17.02 6.10 -1.66
C THR A 132 -16.80 7.31 -0.77
N LYS A 133 -17.89 7.99 -0.35
CA LYS A 133 -17.83 9.08 0.63
C LYS A 133 -17.08 8.66 1.91
N SER A 134 -17.40 7.49 2.45
CA SER A 134 -16.76 6.98 3.67
C SER A 134 -15.27 6.69 3.48
N TYR A 135 -14.87 6.26 2.27
CA TYR A 135 -13.45 6.06 1.96
C TYR A 135 -12.73 7.38 1.73
N ALA A 136 -13.37 8.37 1.10
CA ALA A 136 -12.85 9.72 0.95
C ALA A 136 -12.54 10.36 2.32
N GLU A 137 -13.45 10.22 3.29
CA GLU A 137 -13.24 10.67 4.67
C GLU A 137 -12.04 9.96 5.33
N GLN A 138 -11.82 8.67 5.06
CA GLN A 138 -10.64 7.94 5.54
C GLN A 138 -9.35 8.46 4.91
N LEU A 139 -9.33 8.72 3.60
CA LEU A 139 -8.18 9.28 2.89
C LEU A 139 -7.83 10.67 3.41
N GLN A 140 -8.85 11.53 3.62
CA GLN A 140 -8.66 12.84 4.24
C GLN A 140 -8.10 12.73 5.66
N ASN A 141 -8.60 11.79 6.47
CA ASN A 141 -8.05 11.54 7.80
C ASN A 141 -6.59 11.11 7.72
N LYS A 142 -6.22 10.20 6.81
CA LYS A 142 -4.82 9.78 6.60
C LYS A 142 -3.91 10.97 6.29
N ILE A 143 -4.30 11.84 5.36
CA ILE A 143 -3.55 13.05 5.01
C ILE A 143 -3.42 13.97 6.24
N SER A 144 -4.51 14.20 6.96
CA SER A 144 -4.57 15.14 8.08
C SER A 144 -3.72 14.68 9.26
N VAL A 145 -3.86 13.41 9.67
CA VAL A 145 -3.08 12.82 10.76
C VAL A 145 -1.60 12.74 10.38
N PHE A 146 -1.27 12.38 9.14
CA PHE A 146 0.12 12.40 8.68
C PHE A 146 0.74 13.79 8.77
N LYS A 147 0.05 14.84 8.27
CA LYS A 147 0.54 16.22 8.39
C LYS A 147 0.75 16.64 9.83
N MET A 148 -0.22 16.35 10.69
CA MET A 148 -0.17 16.70 12.10
C MET A 148 0.97 16.00 12.84
N GLU A 149 1.14 14.69 12.66
CA GLU A 149 2.16 13.93 13.41
C GLU A 149 3.59 14.12 12.88
N THR A 150 3.74 14.43 11.60
CA THR A 150 5.05 14.64 10.98
C THR A 150 5.48 16.10 10.95
N GLU A 151 4.56 17.02 11.21
CA GLU A 151 4.75 18.48 11.12
C GLU A 151 5.38 18.91 9.79
N THR A 152 5.17 18.12 8.73
CA THR A 152 5.80 18.37 7.44
C THR A 152 5.25 19.64 6.80
N LYS A 153 6.15 20.43 6.22
CA LYS A 153 5.82 21.60 5.40
C LYS A 153 5.76 21.29 3.90
N LYS A 154 6.08 20.05 3.52
CA LYS A 154 6.06 19.60 2.12
C LYS A 154 4.62 19.51 1.59
N ALA A 155 4.47 19.74 0.30
CA ALA A 155 3.20 19.48 -0.38
C ALA A 155 2.88 17.98 -0.29
N ILE A 156 1.61 17.65 -0.04
CA ILE A 156 1.17 16.25 0.04
C ILE A 156 0.31 15.94 -1.17
N HIS A 157 0.72 14.92 -1.92
CA HIS A 157 -0.03 14.37 -3.04
C HIS A 157 -0.57 13.00 -2.64
N LEU A 158 -1.88 12.82 -2.72
CA LEU A 158 -2.47 11.50 -2.59
C LEU A 158 -2.29 10.76 -3.92
N THR A 159 -1.75 9.55 -3.84
CA THR A 159 -1.54 8.66 -4.99
C THR A 159 -2.31 7.38 -4.78
N MET A 160 -3.20 7.03 -5.71
CA MET A 160 -3.86 5.73 -5.71
C MET A 160 -3.03 4.75 -6.54
N LEU A 161 -2.71 3.59 -5.98
CA LEU A 161 -2.11 2.47 -6.66
C LEU A 161 -3.15 1.34 -6.70
N THR A 162 -3.80 1.16 -7.84
CA THR A 162 -4.91 0.22 -7.99
C THR A 162 -4.61 -0.84 -9.03
N THR A 163 -5.33 -1.97 -9.01
CA THR A 163 -5.19 -2.98 -10.07
C THR A 163 -5.74 -2.49 -11.42
N HIS A 164 -6.97 -1.95 -11.42
CA HIS A 164 -7.71 -1.57 -12.64
C HIS A 164 -8.03 -0.06 -12.73
N GLY A 165 -7.26 0.79 -12.06
CA GLY A 165 -7.52 2.22 -12.01
C GLY A 165 -8.58 2.60 -10.98
N THR A 166 -8.68 3.89 -10.71
CA THR A 166 -9.72 4.49 -9.87
C THR A 166 -10.86 4.97 -10.76
N LYS A 167 -12.10 4.64 -10.41
CA LYS A 167 -13.28 5.15 -11.11
C LYS A 167 -13.41 6.65 -10.86
N GLU A 168 -13.53 7.43 -11.92
CA GLU A 168 -13.77 8.86 -11.85
C GLU A 168 -15.09 9.17 -11.11
N ASN A 169 -14.99 10.01 -10.08
CA ASN A 169 -16.09 10.62 -9.37
C ASN A 169 -15.59 11.87 -8.61
N ASP A 170 -16.50 12.62 -8.01
CA ASP A 170 -16.18 13.88 -7.31
C ASP A 170 -15.07 13.70 -6.25
N TRP A 171 -15.10 12.59 -5.52
CA TRP A 171 -14.12 12.30 -4.48
C TRP A 171 -12.73 12.04 -5.06
N ALA A 172 -12.64 11.27 -6.15
CA ALA A 172 -11.39 10.98 -6.82
C ALA A 172 -10.80 12.25 -7.42
N MET A 173 -11.61 13.06 -8.12
CA MET A 173 -11.17 14.34 -8.70
C MET A 173 -10.68 15.33 -7.65
N GLN A 174 -11.32 15.37 -6.48
CA GLN A 174 -10.93 16.29 -5.41
C GLN A 174 -9.66 15.86 -4.68
N LEU A 175 -9.50 14.57 -4.42
CA LEU A 175 -8.47 14.07 -3.49
C LEU A 175 -7.24 13.50 -4.18
N VAL A 176 -7.39 12.83 -5.32
CA VAL A 176 -6.32 12.02 -5.93
C VAL A 176 -5.52 12.88 -6.90
N GLN A 177 -4.22 13.09 -6.64
CA GLN A 177 -3.32 13.79 -7.55
C GLN A 177 -2.72 12.88 -8.61
N ASN A 178 -2.52 11.60 -8.28
CA ASN A 178 -1.97 10.61 -9.20
C ASN A 178 -2.75 9.30 -9.06
N ASP A 179 -3.26 8.76 -10.16
CA ASP A 179 -3.85 7.42 -10.21
C ASP A 179 -2.97 6.54 -11.10
N LEU A 180 -2.36 5.51 -10.52
CA LEU A 180 -1.53 4.55 -11.23
C LEU A 180 -2.17 3.17 -11.11
N ASN A 181 -2.28 2.49 -12.24
CA ASN A 181 -2.80 1.12 -12.29
C ASN A 181 -1.65 0.09 -12.33
N MET A 182 -1.99 -1.20 -12.23
CA MET A 182 -1.01 -2.29 -12.23
C MET A 182 -0.16 -2.38 -13.52
N GLY A 183 -0.63 -1.82 -14.65
CA GLY A 183 0.08 -1.85 -15.92
C GLY A 183 1.49 -1.24 -15.83
N ILE A 184 1.64 -0.17 -15.04
CA ILE A 184 2.93 0.51 -14.88
C ILE A 184 3.99 -0.36 -14.18
N LEU A 185 3.59 -1.40 -13.45
CA LEU A 185 4.51 -2.16 -12.59
C LEU A 185 5.48 -3.03 -13.39
N PHE A 186 5.16 -3.37 -14.64
CA PHE A 186 5.92 -4.34 -15.44
C PHE A 186 6.59 -3.73 -16.69
N GLU A 187 6.77 -2.41 -16.69
CA GLU A 187 7.49 -1.62 -17.72
C GLU A 187 8.96 -1.32 -17.39
#